data_AF-A0A8R2ARY0-F1
#
_entry.id   AF-A0A8R2ARY0-F1
#
_cell.length_a   1.000
_cell.length_b   1.000
_cell.length_c   1.000
_cell.angle_alpha   90.00
_cell.angle_beta   90.00
_cell.angle_gamma   90.00
#
_symmetry.space_group_name_H-M   'P 1'
#
loop_
_entity.id
_entity.type
_entity.pdbx_description
1 polymer ?
#
loop_
_entity_poly.entity_id
_entity_poly.type
_entity_poly.pdbx_seq_one_letter_code
_entity_poly.pdbx_strand_id
1 'polypeptide(L)'
;MSKMNAATLLIFVVGLSVTASKVLNGSVFRQRSVELYSTEDQVVGAFVISNAEKSDGKIYTIHADVNDNRREKGVYEVDLNLNTTVKILDKGRDLCYDDDSTIYVASNDGIYVYKTGDKSFKKYGTFKADVISLTKMNGSDLFYAVTNDNKAYKVTENGNKYVLDDKLKAVKQVMFDNFNVLHYVTLDNEVFKVKETMEKIDFNVKIDYVRLLKSSATEDDALFLLVNNDLVVIKSTGILKVVENLGKVSAFSKETDSLLIYAVDKKVYGFIPLLYVIGSFADVLSLKY
;
A
#
# COMPACT_ATOMS: atom_id res chain seq x y z
N MET A 1 21.84 -7.54 4.44
CA MET A 1 20.88 -8.56 3.97
C MET A 1 20.81 -9.65 5.02
N SER A 2 19.91 -9.55 6.00
CA SER A 2 19.66 -10.65 6.95
C SER A 2 18.76 -11.68 6.26
N LYS A 3 19.08 -12.96 6.45
CA LYS A 3 18.34 -14.08 5.88
C LYS A 3 17.05 -14.24 6.68
N MET A 4 15.91 -14.08 5.99
CA MET A 4 14.63 -14.53 6.51
C MET A 4 14.77 -16.00 6.93
N ASN A 5 14.50 -16.31 8.20
CA ASN A 5 14.61 -17.67 8.72
C ASN A 5 13.63 -18.57 7.95
N ALA A 6 14.13 -19.69 7.42
CA ALA A 6 13.36 -20.69 6.69
C ALA A 6 12.12 -21.16 7.47
N ALA A 7 12.13 -21.13 8.81
CA ALA A 7 10.99 -21.48 9.66
C ALA A 7 9.83 -20.48 9.56
N THR A 8 10.11 -19.17 9.42
CA THR A 8 9.08 -18.12 9.28
C THR A 8 8.40 -18.20 7.92
N LEU A 9 9.17 -18.52 6.87
CA LEU A 9 8.64 -18.81 5.54
C LEU A 9 7.78 -20.09 5.55
N LEU A 10 8.21 -21.13 6.28
CA LEU A 10 7.49 -22.41 6.36
C LEU A 10 6.13 -22.28 7.07
N ILE A 11 6.02 -21.46 8.12
CA ILE A 11 4.74 -21.25 8.82
C ILE A 11 3.75 -20.49 7.93
N PHE A 12 4.21 -19.50 7.17
CA PHE A 12 3.38 -18.84 6.15
C PHE A 12 2.92 -19.82 5.06
N VAL A 13 3.80 -20.69 4.58
CA VAL A 13 3.48 -21.68 3.52
C VAL A 13 2.52 -22.78 4.02
N VAL A 14 2.65 -23.23 5.27
CA VAL A 14 1.79 -24.28 5.83
C VAL A 14 0.41 -23.73 6.20
N GLY A 15 0.31 -22.48 6.69
CA GLY A 15 -0.98 -21.81 6.93
C GLY A 15 -1.78 -21.57 5.65
N LEU A 16 -1.11 -21.28 4.53
CA LEU A 16 -1.71 -21.05 3.21
C LEU A 16 -2.10 -22.35 2.46
N SER A 17 -1.78 -23.52 3.01
CA SER A 17 -1.98 -24.82 2.33
C SER A 17 -3.39 -25.41 2.45
N VAL A 18 -4.35 -24.71 3.08
CA VAL A 18 -5.72 -25.21 3.24
C VAL A 18 -6.75 -24.26 2.62
N THR A 19 -6.71 -24.11 1.29
CA THR A 19 -7.92 -24.09 0.44
C THR A 19 -7.52 -24.11 -1.03
N ALA A 20 -7.82 -25.23 -1.70
CA ALA A 20 -7.66 -25.34 -3.15
C ALA A 20 -8.61 -24.36 -3.85
N SER A 21 -8.05 -23.41 -4.59
CA SER A 21 -8.80 -22.42 -5.37
C SER A 21 -9.34 -23.04 -6.67
N LYS A 22 -10.63 -22.79 -6.93
CA LYS A 22 -11.23 -22.98 -8.27
C LYS A 22 -10.51 -22.07 -9.26
N VAL A 23 -10.02 -22.66 -10.35
CA VAL A 23 -9.34 -21.95 -11.44
C VAL A 23 -10.30 -20.94 -12.08
N LEU A 24 -10.06 -19.65 -11.85
CA LEU A 24 -10.65 -18.57 -12.63
C LEU A 24 -9.74 -18.30 -13.83
N ASN A 25 -10.33 -18.19 -15.03
CA ASN A 25 -9.67 -17.57 -16.18
C ASN A 25 -9.31 -16.13 -15.78
N GLY A 26 -8.04 -15.89 -15.48
CA GLY A 26 -7.61 -14.67 -14.80
C GLY A 26 -6.10 -14.60 -14.65
N SER A 27 -5.63 -13.42 -14.26
CA SER A 27 -4.24 -13.03 -14.15
C SER A 27 -3.38 -13.97 -13.27
N VAL A 28 -2.07 -14.07 -13.49
CA VAL A 28 -1.17 -15.01 -12.76
C VAL A 28 -1.22 -14.78 -11.24
N PHE A 29 -1.23 -13.53 -10.79
CA PHE A 29 -1.47 -13.17 -9.40
C PHE A 29 -2.80 -13.72 -8.89
N ARG A 30 -3.91 -13.57 -9.62
CA ARG A 30 -5.22 -14.07 -9.16
C ARG A 30 -5.28 -15.59 -9.09
N GLN A 31 -4.67 -16.29 -10.04
CA GLN A 31 -4.66 -17.75 -10.04
C GLN A 31 -3.83 -18.33 -8.89
N ARG A 32 -2.79 -17.61 -8.46
CA ARG A 32 -1.82 -18.09 -7.46
C ARG A 32 -1.89 -17.37 -6.12
N SER A 33 -2.74 -16.36 -6.00
CA SER A 33 -2.99 -15.70 -4.73
C SER A 33 -3.88 -16.57 -3.86
N VAL A 34 -3.62 -16.51 -2.56
CA VAL A 34 -4.44 -17.15 -1.55
C VAL A 34 -5.28 -16.09 -0.87
N GLU A 35 -6.55 -16.41 -0.59
CA GLU A 35 -7.39 -15.57 0.25
C GLU A 35 -6.80 -15.54 1.66
N LEU A 36 -6.40 -14.36 2.13
CA LEU A 36 -5.89 -14.17 3.48
C LEU A 36 -7.05 -14.04 4.47
N TYR A 37 -8.06 -13.24 4.13
CA TYR A 37 -9.30 -13.11 4.90
C TYR A 37 -10.44 -12.48 4.08
N SER A 38 -11.66 -12.62 4.58
CA SER A 38 -12.89 -12.02 4.06
C SER A 38 -13.54 -11.09 5.09
N THR A 39 -14.21 -10.04 4.64
CA THR A 39 -14.92 -9.06 5.50
C THR A 39 -16.30 -8.70 4.94
N GLU A 40 -17.16 -8.11 5.77
CA GLU A 40 -18.46 -7.57 5.36
C GLU A 40 -18.35 -6.18 4.72
N ASP A 41 -17.30 -5.43 5.06
CA ASP A 41 -17.05 -4.07 4.57
C ASP A 41 -16.13 -4.06 3.35
N GLN A 42 -16.12 -2.99 2.55
CA GLN A 42 -15.16 -2.85 1.45
C GLN A 42 -13.78 -2.44 1.99
N VAL A 43 -12.74 -3.16 1.58
CA VAL A 43 -11.35 -2.82 1.91
C VAL A 43 -10.82 -1.82 0.90
N VAL A 44 -10.56 -0.58 1.34
CA VAL A 44 -10.16 0.55 0.48
C VAL A 44 -8.69 0.95 0.65
N GLY A 45 -8.03 0.41 1.67
CA GLY A 45 -6.60 0.50 1.90
C GLY A 45 -6.10 -0.80 2.53
N ALA A 46 -4.90 -1.21 2.18
CA ALA A 46 -4.27 -2.42 2.69
C ALA A 46 -2.77 -2.17 2.74
N PHE A 47 -2.11 -2.63 3.80
CA PHE A 47 -0.74 -2.29 4.12
C PHE A 47 -0.03 -3.43 4.83
N VAL A 48 1.19 -3.70 4.38
CA VAL A 48 2.09 -4.66 5.01
C VAL A 48 3.27 -3.90 5.59
N ILE A 49 3.68 -4.23 6.80
CA ILE A 49 4.90 -3.69 7.40
C ILE A 49 6.10 -4.28 6.66
N SER A 50 6.99 -3.43 6.15
CA SER A 50 8.10 -3.79 5.26
C SER A 50 9.21 -4.64 5.89
N ASN A 51 9.05 -5.00 7.15
CA ASN A 51 10.02 -5.75 7.92
C ASN A 51 9.35 -6.99 8.47
N ALA A 52 9.48 -8.11 7.76
CA ALA A 52 8.95 -9.41 8.14
C ALA A 52 9.25 -9.80 9.61
N GLU A 53 10.46 -9.49 10.13
CA GLU A 53 10.82 -9.76 11.54
C GLU A 53 9.97 -8.95 12.53
N LYS A 54 9.53 -7.75 12.13
CA LYS A 54 8.70 -6.84 12.94
C LYS A 54 7.20 -6.97 12.66
N SER A 55 6.83 -7.54 11.50
CA SER A 55 5.44 -7.66 11.08
C SER A 55 4.67 -8.67 11.93
N ASP A 56 5.35 -9.71 12.45
CA ASP A 56 4.75 -10.81 13.20
C ASP A 56 3.52 -11.44 12.50
N GLY A 57 3.51 -11.45 11.16
CA GLY A 57 2.39 -11.93 10.36
C GLY A 57 1.15 -11.02 10.37
N LYS A 58 1.32 -9.73 10.72
CA LYS A 58 0.23 -8.75 10.78
C LYS A 58 0.17 -7.88 9.54
N ILE A 59 -1.05 -7.62 9.09
CA ILE A 59 -1.36 -6.63 8.04
C ILE A 59 -2.38 -5.63 8.58
N TYR A 60 -2.39 -4.43 7.98
CA TYR A 60 -3.29 -3.35 8.36
C TYR A 60 -4.18 -2.98 7.20
N THR A 61 -5.48 -2.86 7.46
CA THR A 61 -6.46 -2.59 6.41
C THR A 61 -7.40 -1.47 6.80
N ILE A 62 -7.82 -0.68 5.81
CA ILE A 62 -8.76 0.42 5.95
C ILE A 62 -10.06 -0.02 5.29
N HIS A 63 -11.15 0.03 6.04
CA HIS A 63 -12.46 -0.37 5.58
C HIS A 63 -13.36 0.86 5.44
N ALA A 64 -14.19 0.88 4.39
CA ALA A 64 -15.17 1.93 4.18
C ALA A 64 -16.38 1.39 3.40
N ASP A 65 -17.54 2.05 3.53
CA ASP A 65 -18.60 1.97 2.54
C ASP A 65 -18.30 3.01 1.44
N VAL A 66 -18.36 2.60 0.18
CA VAL A 66 -18.00 3.43 -0.99
C VAL A 66 -19.21 3.80 -1.86
N ASN A 67 -20.43 3.53 -1.40
CA ASN A 67 -21.65 3.91 -2.12
C ASN A 67 -21.91 5.42 -1.99
N ASP A 68 -21.67 6.19 -3.06
CA ASP A 68 -21.87 7.64 -3.30
C ASP A 68 -21.33 8.66 -2.28
N ASN A 69 -21.09 8.25 -1.03
CA ASN A 69 -20.45 9.01 0.03
C ASN A 69 -19.62 8.05 0.87
N ARG A 70 -18.30 8.19 0.79
CA ARG A 70 -17.38 7.33 1.54
C ARG A 70 -17.69 7.41 3.04
N ARG A 71 -18.09 6.29 3.66
CA ARG A 71 -18.26 6.18 5.12
C ARG A 71 -17.17 5.30 5.68
N GLU A 72 -16.30 5.87 6.50
CA GLU A 72 -15.22 5.14 7.16
C GLU A 72 -15.79 4.12 8.13
N LYS A 73 -15.22 2.90 8.11
CA LYS A 73 -15.57 1.80 9.03
C LYS A 73 -14.47 1.54 10.05
N GLY A 74 -13.25 1.93 9.72
CA GLY A 74 -12.11 1.93 10.60
C GLY A 74 -10.83 1.40 9.98
N VAL A 75 -9.80 1.34 10.80
CA VAL A 75 -8.56 0.60 10.56
C VAL A 75 -8.58 -0.68 11.39
N TYR A 76 -8.17 -1.77 10.76
CA TYR A 76 -8.13 -3.10 11.34
C TYR A 76 -6.71 -3.66 11.29
N GLU A 77 -6.27 -4.22 12.40
CA GLU A 77 -5.13 -5.12 12.47
C GLU A 77 -5.63 -6.53 12.18
N VAL A 78 -4.98 -7.21 11.23
CA VAL A 78 -5.28 -8.61 10.88
C VAL A 78 -4.04 -9.42 11.17
N ASP A 79 -4.17 -10.35 12.11
CA ASP A 79 -3.15 -11.33 12.44
C ASP A 79 -3.37 -12.59 11.60
N LEU A 80 -2.49 -12.82 10.63
CA LEU A 80 -2.60 -13.95 9.70
C LEU A 80 -2.22 -15.28 10.36
N ASN A 81 -1.44 -15.26 11.45
CA ASN A 81 -1.04 -16.46 12.17
C ASN A 81 -2.16 -16.97 13.06
N LEU A 82 -2.87 -16.05 13.73
CA LEU A 82 -3.99 -16.36 14.61
C LEU A 82 -5.34 -16.36 13.89
N ASN A 83 -5.38 -15.91 12.64
CA ASN A 83 -6.61 -15.67 11.88
C ASN A 83 -7.60 -14.79 12.65
N THR A 84 -7.10 -13.70 13.23
CA THR A 84 -7.91 -12.74 14.00
C THR A 84 -7.90 -11.37 13.35
N THR A 85 -8.99 -10.65 13.52
CA THR A 85 -9.14 -9.28 13.02
C THR A 85 -9.66 -8.41 14.15
N VAL A 86 -8.93 -7.34 14.46
CA VAL A 86 -9.26 -6.41 15.53
C VAL A 86 -9.35 -5.01 14.96
N LYS A 87 -10.48 -4.32 15.23
CA LYS A 87 -10.59 -2.89 14.93
C LYS A 87 -9.73 -2.11 15.90
N ILE A 88 -8.80 -1.33 15.37
CA ILE A 88 -7.83 -0.55 16.15
C ILE A 88 -8.10 0.96 16.09
N LEU A 89 -8.89 1.42 15.12
CA LEU A 89 -9.33 2.81 15.00
C LEU A 89 -10.69 2.87 14.28
N ASP A 90 -11.64 3.66 14.74
CA ASP A 90 -12.98 3.78 14.12
C ASP A 90 -13.01 4.56 12.80
N LYS A 91 -11.87 5.12 12.41
CA LYS A 91 -11.71 6.02 11.28
C LYS A 91 -10.39 5.80 10.57
N GLY A 92 -10.27 6.23 9.33
CA GLY A 92 -9.08 6.06 8.51
C GLY A 92 -9.38 6.24 7.02
N ARG A 93 -8.53 7.02 6.35
CA ARG A 93 -8.62 7.27 4.90
C ARG A 93 -7.44 6.72 4.11
N ASP A 94 -6.26 6.89 4.67
CA ASP A 94 -4.98 6.44 4.15
C ASP A 94 -4.05 6.15 5.33
N LEU A 95 -2.98 5.39 5.12
CA LEU A 95 -1.98 5.17 6.16
C LEU A 95 -0.57 5.09 5.58
N CYS A 96 0.43 5.37 6.39
CA CYS A 96 1.83 5.15 6.06
C CYS A 96 2.56 4.58 7.28
N TYR A 97 3.71 3.98 7.02
CA TYR A 97 4.52 3.28 8.00
C TYR A 97 5.90 3.94 8.10
N ASP A 98 6.53 3.82 9.25
CA ASP A 98 7.90 4.23 9.52
C ASP A 98 8.70 3.05 10.09
N ASP A 99 10.00 3.00 9.85
CA ASP A 99 10.85 1.83 10.10
C ASP A 99 10.89 1.37 11.58
N ASP A 100 10.45 2.22 12.50
CA ASP A 100 10.39 1.99 13.95
C ASP A 100 9.11 1.27 14.42
N SER A 101 8.40 0.60 13.52
CA SER A 101 7.09 -0.02 13.81
C SER A 101 5.98 0.98 14.14
N THR A 102 6.08 2.20 13.61
CA THR A 102 5.04 3.21 13.79
C THR A 102 4.15 3.32 12.56
N ILE A 103 2.84 3.30 12.80
CA ILE A 103 1.80 3.46 11.79
C ILE A 103 1.15 4.83 11.97
N TYR A 104 1.08 5.59 10.89
CA TYR A 104 0.38 6.85 10.83
C TYR A 104 -0.87 6.72 9.98
N VAL A 105 -2.00 7.19 10.48
CA VAL A 105 -3.30 7.11 9.80
C VAL A 105 -3.83 8.50 9.52
N ALA A 106 -4.14 8.76 8.26
CA ALA A 106 -4.91 9.91 7.81
C ALA A 106 -6.38 9.74 8.19
N SER A 107 -7.02 10.79 8.68
CA SER A 107 -8.43 10.77 9.04
C SER A 107 -9.10 12.12 8.78
N ASN A 108 -10.41 12.17 8.96
CA ASN A 108 -11.24 13.34 8.69
C ASN A 108 -11.00 14.55 9.60
N ASP A 109 -10.20 14.39 10.65
CA ASP A 109 -9.90 15.43 11.62
C ASP A 109 -8.40 15.56 11.92
N GLY A 110 -7.52 14.89 11.15
CA GLY A 110 -6.06 15.01 11.26
C GLY A 110 -5.32 13.69 11.12
N ILE A 111 -4.16 13.59 11.76
CA ILE A 111 -3.28 12.42 11.70
C ILE A 111 -3.31 11.69 13.05
N TYR A 112 -3.29 10.37 13.00
CA TYR A 112 -3.16 9.50 14.17
C TYR A 112 -1.89 8.68 14.08
N VAL A 113 -1.34 8.32 15.22
CA VAL A 113 -0.14 7.49 15.35
C VAL A 113 -0.43 6.28 16.23
N TYR A 114 0.07 5.13 15.82
CA TYR A 114 0.05 3.87 16.57
C TYR A 114 1.44 3.25 16.51
N LYS A 115 2.01 2.96 17.67
CA LYS A 115 3.23 2.17 17.76
C LYS A 115 2.83 0.73 17.98
N THR A 116 3.40 -0.20 17.23
CA THR A 116 3.11 -1.63 17.43
C THR A 116 3.35 -2.00 18.90
N GLY A 117 2.34 -2.56 19.55
CA GLY A 117 2.33 -2.88 20.99
C GLY A 117 1.60 -1.86 21.87
N ASP A 118 1.28 -0.66 21.36
CA ASP A 118 0.32 0.22 22.02
C ASP A 118 -1.08 -0.40 21.95
N LYS A 119 -1.96 -0.01 22.88
CA LYS A 119 -3.35 -0.50 22.92
C LYS A 119 -4.30 0.30 22.02
N SER A 120 -3.88 1.47 21.53
CA SER A 120 -4.75 2.42 20.85
C SER A 120 -3.96 3.47 20.07
N PHE A 121 -4.54 3.99 18.98
CA PHE A 121 -4.03 5.19 18.31
C PHE A 121 -4.11 6.43 19.20
N LYS A 122 -3.15 7.33 19.02
CA LYS A 122 -3.12 8.68 19.61
C LYS A 122 -3.14 9.73 18.51
N LYS A 123 -3.65 10.93 18.80
CA LYS A 123 -3.56 12.04 17.86
C LYS A 123 -2.10 12.44 17.65
N TYR A 124 -1.70 12.69 16.41
CA TYR A 124 -0.35 13.12 16.07
C TYR A 124 -0.32 14.64 15.86
N GLY A 125 0.15 15.36 16.89
CA GLY A 125 0.25 16.82 16.89
C GLY A 125 -1.09 17.56 16.83
N THR A 126 -1.03 18.82 16.39
CA THR A 126 -2.18 19.74 16.34
C THR A 126 -2.78 19.93 14.96
N PHE A 127 -2.29 19.23 13.93
CA PHE A 127 -2.83 19.32 12.58
C PHE A 127 -4.28 18.78 12.51
N LYS A 128 -5.23 19.69 12.28
CA LYS A 128 -6.68 19.41 12.24
C LYS A 128 -7.22 19.73 10.86
N ALA A 129 -7.20 18.74 9.97
CA ALA A 129 -7.76 18.83 8.64
C ALA A 129 -8.34 17.49 8.22
N ASP A 130 -9.24 17.50 7.23
CA ASP A 130 -9.74 16.27 6.63
C ASP A 130 -8.70 15.70 5.67
N VAL A 131 -7.88 14.74 6.11
CA VAL A 131 -6.74 14.18 5.36
C VAL A 131 -7.17 12.93 4.59
N ILE A 132 -7.00 12.97 3.26
CA ILE A 132 -7.36 11.88 2.33
C ILE A 132 -6.16 11.08 1.83
N SER A 133 -4.95 11.66 1.86
CA SER A 133 -3.72 10.94 1.54
C SER A 133 -2.57 11.43 2.43
N LEU A 134 -1.73 10.50 2.88
CA LEU A 134 -0.64 10.77 3.81
C LEU A 134 0.59 9.98 3.43
N THR A 135 1.74 10.63 3.44
CA THR A 135 3.04 9.99 3.30
C THR A 135 4.07 10.67 4.20
N LYS A 136 5.05 9.88 4.67
CA LYS A 136 6.13 10.32 5.55
C LYS A 136 7.45 10.12 4.85
N MET A 137 8.36 11.08 4.96
CA MET A 137 9.73 10.93 4.47
C MET A 137 10.55 10.09 5.46
N ASN A 138 11.22 9.05 4.96
CA ASN A 138 12.00 8.11 5.76
C ASN A 138 13.12 8.84 6.50
N GLY A 139 13.28 8.56 7.80
CA GLY A 139 14.30 9.17 8.65
C GLY A 139 14.05 10.64 9.04
N SER A 140 12.87 11.19 8.76
CA SER A 140 12.51 12.58 9.13
C SER A 140 11.16 12.66 9.84
N ASP A 141 10.81 13.82 10.39
CA ASP A 141 9.47 14.11 10.91
C ASP A 141 8.54 14.77 9.87
N LEU A 142 8.99 14.85 8.61
CA LEU A 142 8.24 15.47 7.53
C LEU A 142 7.18 14.52 6.96
N PHE A 143 5.96 15.01 6.93
CA PHE A 143 4.85 14.41 6.21
C PHE A 143 4.38 15.33 5.09
N TYR A 144 3.86 14.71 4.03
CA TYR A 144 2.91 15.36 3.15
C TYR A 144 1.50 14.83 3.45
N ALA A 145 0.61 15.74 3.81
CA ALA A 145 -0.79 15.46 4.08
C ALA A 145 -1.67 16.16 3.03
N VAL A 146 -2.41 15.38 2.25
CA VAL A 146 -3.37 15.88 1.27
C VAL A 146 -4.74 15.92 1.90
N THR A 147 -5.40 17.07 1.83
CA THR A 147 -6.72 17.29 2.40
C THR A 147 -7.84 17.05 1.39
N ASN A 148 -9.07 16.89 1.87
CA ASN A 148 -10.24 16.62 1.06
C ASN A 148 -10.59 17.75 0.06
N ASP A 149 -10.07 18.96 0.26
CA ASP A 149 -10.11 20.07 -0.70
C ASP A 149 -8.89 20.10 -1.64
N ASN A 150 -8.18 18.97 -1.77
CA ASN A 150 -7.08 18.73 -2.72
C ASN A 150 -5.86 19.63 -2.55
N LYS A 151 -5.62 20.11 -1.32
CA LYS A 151 -4.40 20.84 -0.93
C LYS A 151 -3.40 19.90 -0.26
N ALA A 152 -2.12 20.12 -0.50
CA ALA A 152 -1.05 19.38 0.17
C ALA A 152 -0.35 20.27 1.19
N TYR A 153 -0.19 19.76 2.40
CA TYR A 153 0.51 20.43 3.49
C TYR A 153 1.80 19.66 3.81
N LYS A 154 2.89 20.40 3.98
CA LYS A 154 4.08 19.91 4.69
C LYS A 154 3.77 19.99 6.17
N VAL A 155 3.79 18.86 6.83
CA VAL A 155 3.57 18.75 8.29
C VAL A 155 4.86 18.30 8.93
N THR A 156 5.35 19.07 9.91
CA THR A 156 6.64 18.87 10.59
C THR A 156 6.49 19.14 12.09
N GLU A 157 7.58 19.08 12.83
CA GLU A 157 7.65 19.31 14.28
C GLU A 157 6.65 18.42 15.03
N ASN A 158 6.65 17.13 14.68
CA ASN A 158 5.75 16.12 15.22
C ASN A 158 4.25 16.45 15.06
N GLY A 159 3.87 17.03 13.92
CA GLY A 159 2.47 17.37 13.64
C GLY A 159 2.01 18.73 14.17
N ASN A 160 2.91 19.52 14.76
CA ASN A 160 2.56 20.81 15.38
C ASN A 160 2.78 22.00 14.45
N LYS A 161 3.59 21.82 13.39
CA LYS A 161 3.80 22.84 12.37
C LYS A 161 3.33 22.32 11.03
N TYR A 162 2.64 23.16 10.29
CA TYR A 162 2.14 22.82 8.97
C TYR A 162 2.08 24.03 8.07
N VAL A 163 2.52 23.86 6.83
CA VAL A 163 2.50 24.91 5.80
C VAL A 163 1.93 24.33 4.52
N LEU A 164 1.10 25.12 3.84
CA LEU A 164 0.59 24.77 2.51
C LEU A 164 1.77 24.70 1.54
N ASP A 165 1.86 23.61 0.76
CA ASP A 165 2.79 23.56 -0.36
C ASP A 165 2.11 24.04 -1.63
N ASP A 166 2.22 25.35 -1.88
CA ASP A 166 1.62 25.98 -3.06
C ASP A 166 2.16 25.46 -4.39
N LYS A 167 3.27 24.71 -4.42
CA LYS A 167 3.75 24.09 -5.65
C LYS A 167 2.87 22.92 -6.08
N LEU A 168 2.25 22.22 -5.14
CA LEU A 168 1.43 21.04 -5.42
C LEU A 168 -0.03 21.46 -5.62
N LYS A 169 -0.53 21.37 -6.85
CA LYS A 169 -1.88 21.80 -7.22
C LYS A 169 -2.81 20.62 -7.48
N ALA A 170 -4.07 20.75 -7.08
CA ALA A 170 -5.15 19.79 -7.32
C ALA A 170 -4.75 18.35 -6.96
N VAL A 171 -4.19 18.16 -5.76
CA VAL A 171 -3.57 16.89 -5.37
C VAL A 171 -4.62 15.88 -4.93
N LYS A 172 -4.60 14.70 -5.53
CA LYS A 172 -5.44 13.55 -5.17
C LYS A 172 -4.73 12.58 -4.22
N GLN A 173 -3.44 12.34 -4.44
CA GLN A 173 -2.64 11.37 -3.69
C GLN A 173 -1.17 11.77 -3.66
N VAL A 174 -0.47 11.42 -2.59
CA VAL A 174 0.98 11.59 -2.42
C VAL A 174 1.65 10.32 -1.94
N MET A 175 2.93 10.15 -2.28
CA MET A 175 3.74 9.04 -1.82
C MET A 175 5.23 9.36 -1.95
N PHE A 176 6.02 9.10 -0.90
CA PHE A 176 7.47 8.97 -1.04
C PHE A 176 7.86 7.58 -1.54
N ASP A 177 8.84 7.54 -2.44
CA ASP A 177 9.56 6.30 -2.72
C ASP A 177 10.69 6.05 -1.69
N ASN A 178 11.39 4.94 -1.85
CA ASN A 178 12.49 4.54 -0.97
C ASN A 178 13.69 5.52 -0.97
N PHE A 179 13.78 6.39 -1.98
CA PHE A 179 14.82 7.41 -2.11
C PHE A 179 14.33 8.78 -1.62
N ASN A 180 13.22 8.82 -0.87
CA ASN A 180 12.61 10.04 -0.36
C ASN A 180 12.20 11.03 -1.47
N VAL A 181 11.91 10.53 -2.67
CA VAL A 181 11.36 11.34 -3.75
C VAL A 181 9.85 11.36 -3.62
N LEU A 182 9.27 12.56 -3.59
CA LEU A 182 7.83 12.72 -3.53
C LEU A 182 7.23 12.50 -4.93
N HIS A 183 6.25 11.63 -5.01
CA HIS A 183 5.37 11.46 -6.15
C HIS A 183 3.97 11.91 -5.77
N TYR A 184 3.25 12.53 -6.70
CA TYR A 184 1.86 12.88 -6.48
C TYR A 184 1.01 12.72 -7.73
N VAL A 185 -0.28 12.53 -7.51
CA VAL A 185 -1.30 12.38 -8.54
C VAL A 185 -2.26 13.56 -8.46
N THR A 186 -2.63 14.15 -9.60
CA THR A 186 -3.63 15.23 -9.68
C THR A 186 -5.06 14.69 -9.79
N LEU A 187 -6.04 15.57 -9.68
CA LEU A 187 -7.45 15.26 -9.97
C LEU A 187 -7.66 14.76 -11.41
N ASP A 188 -6.85 15.23 -12.36
CA ASP A 188 -6.89 14.84 -13.77
C ASP A 188 -6.07 13.56 -14.07
N ASN A 189 -5.70 12.80 -13.03
CA ASN A 189 -4.90 11.57 -13.11
C ASN A 189 -3.49 11.77 -13.73
N GLU A 190 -2.94 12.98 -13.68
CA GLU A 190 -1.55 13.21 -14.05
C GLU A 190 -0.63 12.82 -12.88
N VAL A 191 0.54 12.25 -13.19
CA VAL A 191 1.53 11.83 -12.19
C VAL A 191 2.78 12.68 -12.30
N PHE A 192 3.27 13.14 -11.16
CA PHE A 192 4.46 13.99 -11.06
C PHE A 192 5.46 13.42 -10.06
N LYS A 193 6.74 13.64 -10.34
CA LYS A 193 7.88 13.40 -9.46
C LYS A 193 8.45 14.74 -9.01
N VAL A 194 8.79 14.85 -7.72
CA VAL A 194 9.30 16.08 -7.11
C VAL A 194 10.64 15.79 -6.43
N LYS A 195 11.73 16.27 -7.04
CA LYS A 195 13.09 16.31 -6.47
C LYS A 195 13.49 17.78 -6.29
N GLU A 196 14.48 18.26 -7.04
CA GLU A 196 14.83 19.69 -7.17
C GLU A 196 13.82 20.42 -8.07
N THR A 197 13.35 19.72 -9.10
CA THR A 197 12.34 20.15 -10.06
C THR A 197 11.09 19.29 -9.92
N MET A 198 10.01 19.77 -10.53
CA MET A 198 8.76 19.03 -10.69
C MET A 198 8.68 18.52 -12.13
N GLU A 199 8.59 17.22 -12.29
CA GLU A 199 8.60 16.54 -13.59
C GLU A 199 7.31 15.73 -13.76
N LYS A 200 6.61 15.95 -14.87
CA LYS A 200 5.45 15.14 -15.25
C LYS A 200 5.93 13.82 -15.85
N ILE A 201 5.32 12.72 -15.42
CA ILE A 201 5.56 11.39 -15.99
C ILE A 201 4.61 11.19 -17.16
N ASP A 202 5.16 10.92 -18.34
CA ASP A 202 4.37 10.63 -19.55
C ASP A 202 4.15 9.12 -19.71
N PHE A 203 2.89 8.74 -19.90
CA PHE A 203 2.49 7.34 -20.02
C PHE A 203 2.26 6.92 -21.48
N ASN A 204 2.22 7.86 -22.44
CA ASN A 204 1.85 7.59 -23.84
C ASN A 204 0.53 6.82 -24.02
N VAL A 205 -0.33 6.79 -23.00
CA VAL A 205 -1.64 6.14 -22.99
C VAL A 205 -2.65 7.02 -22.25
N LYS A 206 -3.93 6.86 -22.57
CA LYS A 206 -5.01 7.52 -21.85
C LYS A 206 -5.13 6.93 -20.44
N ILE A 207 -5.14 7.80 -19.43
CA ILE A 207 -5.24 7.41 -18.00
C ILE A 207 -6.63 7.79 -17.49
N ASP A 208 -7.54 6.84 -17.44
CA ASP A 208 -8.86 7.02 -16.82
C ASP A 208 -8.81 6.82 -15.30
N TYR A 209 -7.83 6.05 -14.83
CA TYR A 209 -7.59 5.81 -13.41
C TYR A 209 -6.10 5.60 -13.14
N VAL A 210 -5.58 6.31 -12.14
CA VAL A 210 -4.25 6.06 -11.58
C VAL A 210 -4.25 6.10 -10.05
N ARG A 211 -3.45 5.21 -9.45
CA ARG A 211 -3.15 5.17 -8.01
C ARG A 211 -1.67 4.88 -7.77
N LEU A 212 -1.05 5.67 -6.90
CA LEU A 212 0.28 5.39 -6.36
C LEU A 212 0.19 4.19 -5.42
N LEU A 213 1.06 3.21 -5.62
CA LEU A 213 1.11 2.01 -4.79
C LEU A 213 2.26 2.13 -3.80
N LYS A 214 1.90 2.21 -2.52
CA LYS A 214 2.88 2.25 -1.43
C LYS A 214 3.61 0.91 -1.39
N SER A 215 4.83 0.94 -1.89
CA SER A 215 5.74 -0.20 -1.97
C SER A 215 7.02 0.16 -1.22
N SER A 216 7.51 -0.79 -0.42
CA SER A 216 8.81 -0.66 0.24
C SER A 216 9.98 -1.17 -0.60
N ALA A 217 9.76 -1.60 -1.85
CA ALA A 217 10.82 -1.91 -2.79
C ALA A 217 10.59 -1.27 -4.15
N THR A 218 11.64 -0.59 -4.60
CA THR A 218 11.84 -0.11 -5.95
C THR A 218 13.30 -0.37 -6.29
N GLU A 219 13.59 -1.30 -7.19
CA GLU A 219 14.90 -1.35 -7.85
C GLU A 219 14.98 -0.21 -8.86
N ASP A 220 16.11 0.49 -8.96
CA ASP A 220 16.41 1.47 -10.00
C ASP A 220 15.39 2.61 -10.23
N ASP A 221 15.01 3.35 -9.17
CA ASP A 221 14.15 4.54 -9.29
C ASP A 221 12.75 4.22 -9.89
N ALA A 222 12.31 2.96 -9.84
CA ALA A 222 11.10 2.48 -10.48
C ALA A 222 9.86 2.56 -9.58
N LEU A 223 8.74 3.11 -10.05
CA LEU A 223 7.53 3.26 -9.26
C LEU A 223 6.46 2.25 -9.68
N PHE A 224 5.80 1.62 -8.71
CA PHE A 224 4.62 0.80 -8.97
C PHE A 224 3.37 1.67 -8.98
N LEU A 225 2.59 1.57 -10.06
CA LEU A 225 1.33 2.26 -10.22
C LEU A 225 0.25 1.28 -10.64
N LEU A 226 -0.98 1.59 -10.26
CA LEU A 226 -2.16 0.96 -10.85
C LEU A 226 -2.77 1.93 -11.86
N VAL A 227 -2.67 1.61 -13.15
CA VAL A 227 -3.17 2.43 -14.27
C VAL A 227 -4.24 1.65 -15.01
N ASN A 228 -5.49 2.14 -15.04
CA ASN A 228 -6.62 1.47 -15.72
C ASN A 228 -6.80 -0.03 -15.37
N ASN A 229 -6.49 -0.42 -14.12
CA ASN A 229 -6.46 -1.79 -13.58
C ASN A 229 -5.18 -2.60 -13.86
N ASP A 230 -4.24 -2.04 -14.62
CA ASP A 230 -2.92 -2.64 -14.85
C ASP A 230 -1.93 -2.20 -13.78
N LEU A 231 -1.30 -3.17 -13.13
CA LEU A 231 -0.11 -2.95 -12.33
C LEU A 231 1.05 -2.67 -13.29
N VAL A 232 1.56 -1.46 -13.28
CA VAL A 232 2.66 -1.02 -14.12
C VAL A 232 3.86 -0.63 -13.26
N VAL A 233 5.05 -0.90 -13.78
CA VAL A 233 6.31 -0.37 -13.29
C VAL A 233 6.71 0.75 -14.22
N ILE A 234 6.93 1.94 -13.68
CA ILE A 234 7.38 3.11 -14.43
C ILE A 234 8.77 3.54 -13.99
N LYS A 235 9.52 4.16 -14.89
CA LYS A 235 10.72 4.95 -14.57
C LYS A 235 10.44 6.43 -14.87
N SER A 236 11.39 7.32 -14.62
CA SER A 236 11.26 8.74 -14.95
C SER A 236 10.93 9.00 -16.43
N THR A 237 11.29 8.07 -17.32
CA THR A 237 11.05 8.18 -18.78
C THR A 237 9.71 7.59 -19.23
N GLY A 238 8.85 7.11 -18.33
CA GLY A 238 7.54 6.54 -18.64
C GLY A 238 7.39 5.06 -18.24
N ILE A 239 6.41 4.37 -18.84
CA ILE A 239 6.11 2.98 -18.53
C ILE A 239 7.27 2.09 -18.96
N LEU A 240 7.88 1.39 -17.99
CA LEU A 240 8.90 0.39 -18.25
C LEU A 240 8.26 -0.93 -18.64
N LYS A 241 7.26 -1.36 -17.86
CA LYS A 241 6.63 -2.68 -18.02
C LYS A 241 5.22 -2.70 -17.44
N VAL A 242 4.28 -3.27 -18.19
CA VAL A 242 3.02 -3.77 -17.62
C VAL A 242 3.33 -5.10 -16.94
N VAL A 243 3.14 -5.16 -15.63
CA VAL A 243 3.37 -6.37 -14.84
C VAL A 243 2.19 -7.30 -15.04
N GLU A 244 0.98 -6.81 -14.77
CA GLU A 244 -0.22 -7.63 -14.79
C GLU A 244 -1.52 -6.80 -14.75
N ASN A 245 -2.61 -7.34 -15.29
CA ASN A 245 -3.95 -6.80 -15.06
C ASN A 245 -4.53 -7.37 -13.76
N LEU A 246 -4.71 -6.53 -12.74
CA LEU A 246 -5.26 -6.96 -11.44
C LEU A 246 -6.79 -6.92 -11.40
N GLY A 247 -7.44 -6.43 -12.46
CA GLY A 247 -8.84 -6.04 -12.45
C GLY A 247 -9.11 -4.88 -11.48
N LYS A 248 -10.38 -4.66 -11.16
CA LYS A 248 -10.81 -3.57 -10.27
C LYS A 248 -10.49 -3.89 -8.81
N VAL A 249 -9.24 -3.65 -8.40
CA VAL A 249 -8.83 -3.77 -7.00
C VAL A 249 -9.22 -2.54 -6.19
N SER A 250 -9.71 -2.75 -4.97
CA SER A 250 -10.10 -1.68 -4.05
C SER A 250 -8.95 -1.24 -3.14
N ALA A 251 -7.98 -2.12 -2.92
CA ALA A 251 -6.74 -1.85 -2.18
C ALA A 251 -5.57 -2.66 -2.72
N PHE A 252 -4.34 -2.16 -2.52
CA PHE A 252 -3.10 -2.83 -2.90
C PHE A 252 -1.94 -2.35 -2.03
N SER A 253 -1.04 -3.25 -1.64
CA SER A 253 0.25 -2.95 -1.01
C SER A 253 1.27 -4.04 -1.34
N LYS A 254 2.56 -3.66 -1.39
CA LYS A 254 3.67 -4.59 -1.61
C LYS A 254 4.72 -4.42 -0.51
N GLU A 255 5.02 -5.50 0.20
CA GLU A 255 6.24 -5.64 0.99
C GLU A 255 7.37 -6.11 0.08
N THR A 256 8.46 -5.33 0.09
CA THR A 256 9.72 -5.53 -0.62
C THR A 256 9.63 -6.54 -1.77
N ASP A 257 9.92 -7.81 -1.50
CA ASP A 257 9.87 -8.91 -2.47
C ASP A 257 9.13 -10.16 -1.97
N SER A 258 8.62 -10.13 -0.73
CA SER A 258 8.04 -11.28 -0.04
C SER A 258 6.53 -11.39 -0.20
N LEU A 259 5.81 -10.28 -0.14
CA LEU A 259 4.35 -10.32 -0.06
C LEU A 259 3.71 -9.15 -0.79
N LEU A 260 2.87 -9.48 -1.75
CA LEU A 260 1.93 -8.56 -2.39
C LEU A 260 0.54 -8.86 -1.84
N ILE A 261 -0.14 -7.84 -1.33
CA ILE A 261 -1.54 -7.95 -0.93
C ILE A 261 -2.43 -7.03 -1.76
N TYR A 262 -3.62 -7.50 -2.06
CA TYR A 262 -4.63 -6.72 -2.76
C TYR A 262 -6.02 -7.10 -2.31
N ALA A 263 -6.98 -6.21 -2.49
CA ALA A 263 -8.37 -6.44 -2.13
C ALA A 263 -9.30 -6.35 -3.34
N VAL A 264 -10.24 -7.29 -3.43
CA VAL A 264 -11.30 -7.37 -4.44
C VAL A 264 -12.55 -7.92 -3.76
N ASP A 265 -13.71 -7.30 -4.01
CA ASP A 265 -15.01 -7.80 -3.55
C ASP A 265 -15.05 -8.20 -2.06
N LYS A 266 -14.53 -7.32 -1.18
CA LYS A 266 -14.47 -7.52 0.29
C LYS A 266 -13.57 -8.67 0.76
N LYS A 267 -12.70 -9.17 -0.12
CA LYS A 267 -11.70 -10.19 0.18
C LYS A 267 -10.31 -9.61 0.03
N VAL A 268 -9.40 -10.04 0.89
CA VAL A 268 -7.97 -9.70 0.80
C VAL A 268 -7.21 -10.95 0.39
N TYR A 269 -6.35 -10.78 -0.62
CA TYR A 269 -5.55 -11.82 -1.21
C TYR A 269 -4.07 -11.51 -1.00
N GLY A 270 -3.28 -12.55 -0.78
CA GLY A 270 -1.84 -12.50 -0.64
C GLY A 270 -1.16 -13.29 -1.76
N PHE A 271 -0.07 -12.77 -2.28
CA PHE A 271 0.78 -13.43 -3.27
C PHE A 271 2.25 -13.29 -2.87
N ILE A 272 2.99 -14.40 -2.92
CA ILE A 272 4.42 -14.46 -2.61
C ILE A 272 5.19 -14.67 -3.94
N PRO A 273 5.83 -13.63 -4.50
CA PRO A 273 6.53 -13.72 -5.77
C PRO A 273 7.65 -14.77 -5.79
N LEU A 274 8.35 -14.97 -4.66
CA LEU A 274 9.48 -15.90 -4.59
C LEU A 274 9.07 -17.37 -4.85
N LEU A 275 7.86 -17.78 -4.46
CA LEU A 275 7.35 -19.14 -4.72
C LEU A 275 7.17 -19.41 -6.22
N TYR A 276 6.96 -18.37 -7.02
CA TYR A 276 6.88 -18.50 -8.48
C TYR A 276 8.23 -18.90 -9.09
N VAL A 277 9.31 -18.27 -8.63
CA VAL A 277 10.67 -18.58 -9.10
C VAL A 277 11.01 -20.03 -8.80
N ILE A 278 10.78 -20.48 -7.57
CA ILE A 278 11.10 -21.85 -7.13
C ILE A 278 10.23 -22.90 -7.86
N GLY A 279 8.93 -22.65 -8.01
CA GLY A 279 8.02 -23.54 -8.72
C GLY A 279 8.39 -23.71 -10.20
N SER A 280 8.81 -22.62 -10.86
CA SER A 280 9.28 -22.70 -12.25
C SER A 280 10.56 -23.54 -12.42
N PHE A 281 11.44 -23.57 -11.40
CA PHE A 281 12.61 -24.46 -11.42
C PHE A 281 12.22 -25.93 -11.21
N ALA A 282 11.23 -26.22 -10.37
CA ALA A 282 10.72 -27.58 -10.16
C ALA A 282 10.05 -28.13 -11.43
N ASP A 283 9.25 -27.31 -12.11
CA ASP A 283 8.61 -27.68 -13.39
C ASP A 283 9.68 -27.95 -14.48
N VAL A 284 10.73 -27.12 -14.56
CA VAL A 284 11.86 -27.30 -15.49
C VAL A 284 12.71 -28.55 -15.16
N LEU A 285 12.84 -28.92 -13.89
CA LEU A 285 13.53 -30.15 -13.48
C LEU A 285 12.67 -31.40 -13.69
N SER A 286 11.35 -31.28 -13.58
CA SER A 286 10.41 -32.38 -13.81
C SER A 286 10.22 -32.72 -15.29
N LEU A 287 10.48 -31.77 -16.20
CA LEU A 287 10.50 -31.97 -17.65
C LEU A 287 11.80 -32.61 -18.19
N LYS A 288 12.78 -32.93 -17.32
CA LYS A 288 14.08 -33.52 -17.70
C LYS A 288 14.24 -35.00 -17.33
N TYR A 289 13.18 -35.69 -16.93
CA TYR A 289 13.20 -37.14 -16.65
C TYR A 289 11.99 -37.86 -17.23
#